data_AF-A0A964HJ80-F1
#
_entry.id   AF-A0A964HJ80-F1
#
_cell.length_a   1.000
_cell.length_b   1.000
_cell.length_c   1.000
_cell.angle_alpha   90.00
_cell.angle_beta   90.00
_cell.angle_gamma   90.00
#
_symmetry.space_group_name_H-M   'P 1'
#
loop_
_entity.id
_entity.type
_entity.pdbx_description
1 polymer ?
#
loop_
_entity_poly.entity_id
_entity_poly.type
_entity_poly.pdbx_seq_one_letter_code
_entity_poly.pdbx_strand_id
1 'polypeptide(L)'
;VGERFPELPAASDEYDESKMHIQPPVDPVFRVGEVGLGYDSDRDLVCLIAREILSGDMQPDDAGVVRFWATRSQMRAMTHWGQEVASHGRQICPQCGEPMDPAGHFCPKKNGHKH
;
A
#
# COMPACT_ATOMS: atom_id res chain seq x y z
N VAL A 1 -9.16 -19.75 -5.88
CA VAL A 1 -8.92 -19.63 -7.34
C VAL A 1 -8.38 -20.92 -7.92
N GLY A 2 -7.23 -21.44 -7.45
CA GLY A 2 -6.67 -22.70 -7.98
C GLY A 2 -7.58 -23.92 -7.91
N GLU A 3 -8.44 -24.03 -6.89
CA GLU A 3 -9.45 -25.11 -6.81
C GLU A 3 -10.65 -24.90 -7.75
N ARG A 4 -10.96 -23.64 -8.10
CA ARG A 4 -12.13 -23.26 -8.92
C ARG A 4 -11.80 -23.12 -10.41
N PHE A 5 -10.54 -22.81 -10.71
CA PHE A 5 -9.99 -22.56 -12.05
C PHE A 5 -8.60 -23.19 -12.17
N PRO A 6 -8.52 -24.54 -12.21
CA PRO A 6 -7.25 -25.28 -12.20
C PRO A 6 -6.40 -25.06 -13.45
N GLU A 7 -7.02 -24.63 -14.55
CA GLU A 7 -6.35 -24.31 -15.82
C GLU A 7 -5.58 -22.99 -15.79
N LEU A 8 -5.88 -22.10 -14.84
CA LEU A 8 -5.20 -20.83 -14.73
C LEU A 8 -3.79 -21.02 -14.16
N PRO A 9 -2.76 -20.38 -14.76
CA PRO A 9 -1.41 -20.47 -14.24
C PRO A 9 -1.33 -19.91 -12.81
N ALA A 10 -0.38 -20.43 -12.04
CA ALA A 10 -0.06 -19.85 -10.74
C ALA A 10 0.35 -18.38 -10.92
N ALA A 11 -0.18 -17.51 -10.05
CA ALA A 11 0.17 -16.11 -10.07
C ALA A 11 1.52 -15.91 -9.38
N SER A 12 2.46 -15.26 -10.06
CA SER A 12 3.78 -14.92 -9.51
C SER A 12 3.67 -13.73 -8.56
N ASP A 13 4.48 -13.70 -7.53
CA ASP A 13 4.68 -12.57 -6.61
C ASP A 13 6.05 -11.88 -6.81
N GLU A 14 6.79 -12.26 -7.84
CA GLU A 14 8.03 -11.59 -8.23
C GLU A 14 7.73 -10.15 -8.69
N TYR A 15 8.55 -9.21 -8.20
CA TYR A 15 8.51 -7.82 -8.59
C TYR A 15 9.90 -7.32 -8.99
N ASP A 16 9.90 -6.26 -9.80
CA ASP A 16 11.09 -5.48 -10.10
C ASP A 16 11.10 -4.26 -9.18
N GLU A 17 11.95 -4.27 -8.15
CA GLU A 17 12.03 -3.23 -7.12
C GLU A 17 12.17 -1.82 -7.73
N SER A 18 12.93 -1.68 -8.82
CA SER A 18 13.12 -0.40 -9.50
C SER A 18 11.81 0.22 -10.01
N LYS A 19 10.81 -0.62 -10.31
CA LYS A 19 9.47 -0.20 -10.74
C LYS A 19 8.49 -0.01 -9.59
N MET A 20 8.86 -0.41 -8.37
CA MET A 20 7.98 -0.34 -7.20
C MET A 20 8.16 0.94 -6.38
N HIS A 21 9.26 1.67 -6.60
CA HIS A 21 9.49 2.94 -5.93
C HIS A 21 8.53 4.04 -6.40
N ILE A 22 7.88 4.68 -5.42
CA ILE A 22 7.11 5.91 -5.64
C ILE A 22 8.10 7.04 -5.97
N GLN A 23 7.95 7.65 -7.14
CA GLN A 23 8.81 8.76 -7.60
C GLN A 23 8.22 10.10 -7.12
N PRO A 24 8.90 10.85 -6.23
CA PRO A 24 8.42 12.14 -5.76
C PRO A 24 8.66 13.27 -6.80
N PRO A 25 7.88 14.37 -6.75
CA PRO A 25 6.79 14.62 -5.81
C PRO A 25 5.50 13.91 -6.24
N VAL A 26 4.72 13.42 -5.26
CA VAL A 26 3.36 12.93 -5.49
C VAL A 26 2.36 13.93 -4.92
N ASP A 27 1.28 14.19 -5.67
CA ASP A 27 0.14 14.99 -5.23
C ASP A 27 -1.03 14.04 -4.93
N PRO A 28 -1.36 13.78 -3.64
CA PRO A 28 -2.42 12.84 -3.29
C PRO A 28 -3.79 13.34 -3.74
N VAL A 29 -4.48 12.54 -4.56
CA VAL A 29 -5.83 12.89 -5.04
C VAL A 29 -6.86 12.83 -3.92
N PHE A 30 -6.81 11.80 -3.08
CA PHE A 30 -7.63 11.67 -1.86
C PHE A 30 -7.03 10.63 -0.89
N ARG A 31 -7.55 10.56 0.34
CA ARG A 31 -7.20 9.52 1.31
C ARG A 31 -8.18 8.35 1.20
N VAL A 32 -7.66 7.14 1.03
CA VAL A 32 -8.50 5.93 0.96
C VAL A 32 -9.05 5.57 2.34
N GLY A 33 -10.37 5.37 2.43
CA GLY A 33 -11.04 4.88 3.64
C GLY A 33 -11.52 3.44 3.52
N GLU A 34 -11.80 2.97 2.30
CA GLU A 34 -12.25 1.61 2.03
C GLU A 34 -11.50 1.02 0.83
N VAL A 35 -11.10 -0.24 0.96
CA VAL A 35 -10.49 -1.02 -0.12
C VAL A 35 -11.37 -2.24 -0.41
N GLY A 36 -11.80 -2.37 -1.66
CA GLY A 36 -12.55 -3.50 -2.18
C GLY A 36 -11.76 -4.29 -3.22
N LEU A 37 -12.12 -5.56 -3.39
CA LEU A 37 -11.55 -6.44 -4.41
C LEU A 37 -12.68 -7.12 -5.20
N GLY A 38 -12.57 -7.06 -6.52
CA GLY A 38 -13.36 -7.84 -7.47
C GLY A 38 -12.45 -8.76 -8.30
N TYR A 39 -13.02 -9.82 -8.87
CA TYR A 39 -12.30 -10.70 -9.79
C TYR A 39 -13.18 -11.01 -11.00
N ASP A 40 -12.66 -10.73 -12.19
CA ASP A 40 -13.23 -11.09 -13.48
C ASP A 40 -12.54 -12.38 -13.95
N SER A 41 -13.27 -13.49 -13.88
CA SER A 41 -12.76 -14.80 -14.29
C SER A 41 -12.59 -14.96 -15.78
N ASP A 42 -13.38 -14.24 -16.58
CA ASP A 42 -13.35 -14.37 -18.04
C ASP A 42 -12.09 -13.72 -18.60
N ARG A 43 -11.59 -12.68 -17.91
CA ARG A 43 -10.39 -11.92 -18.31
C ARG A 43 -9.15 -12.23 -17.46
N ASP A 44 -9.29 -13.05 -16.42
CA ASP A 44 -8.26 -13.28 -15.39
C ASP A 44 -7.69 -11.96 -14.81
N LEU A 45 -8.59 -11.04 -14.46
CA LEU A 45 -8.24 -9.74 -13.89
C LEU A 45 -8.83 -9.54 -12.50
N VAL A 46 -8.04 -8.95 -11.62
CA VAL A 46 -8.46 -8.45 -10.31
C VAL A 46 -8.76 -6.96 -10.43
N CYS A 47 -9.87 -6.52 -9.85
CA CYS A 47 -10.23 -5.12 -9.71
C CYS A 47 -9.99 -4.66 -8.27
N LEU A 48 -8.95 -3.85 -8.05
CA LEU A 48 -8.76 -3.14 -6.78
C LEU A 48 -9.59 -1.86 -6.80
N ILE A 49 -10.48 -1.72 -5.83
CA ILE A 49 -11.36 -0.57 -5.70
C ILE A 49 -10.90 0.21 -4.47
N ALA A 50 -10.44 1.44 -4.67
CA ALA A 50 -10.07 2.35 -3.59
C ALA A 50 -11.12 3.45 -3.52
N ARG A 51 -11.82 3.56 -2.39
CA ARG A 51 -12.80 4.61 -2.12
C ARG A 51 -12.24 5.60 -1.10
N GLU A 52 -12.48 6.88 -1.37
CA GLU A 52 -12.13 7.97 -0.48
C GLU A 52 -12.80 7.81 0.89
N ILE A 53 -12.08 8.24 1.93
CA ILE A 53 -12.62 8.30 3.28
C ILE A 53 -13.67 9.39 3.38
N LEU A 54 -14.86 9.03 3.87
CA LEU A 54 -15.92 10.01 4.14
C LEU A 54 -15.52 10.88 5.33
N SER A 55 -15.61 12.20 5.16
CA SER A 55 -15.29 13.16 6.22
C SER A 55 -16.30 14.32 6.24
N GLY A 56 -16.64 14.79 7.45
CA GLY A 56 -17.63 15.85 7.63
C GLY A 56 -19.00 15.47 7.07
N ASP A 57 -19.59 16.38 6.30
CA ASP A 57 -20.93 16.23 5.70
C ASP A 57 -20.91 15.58 4.30
N MET A 58 -19.78 14.98 3.91
CA MET A 58 -19.61 14.34 2.60
C MET A 58 -20.54 13.12 2.45
N GLN A 59 -21.27 13.03 1.34
CA GLN A 59 -22.11 11.87 1.05
C GLN A 59 -21.30 10.79 0.30
N PRO A 60 -21.72 9.51 0.37
CA PRO A 60 -21.05 8.43 -0.35
C PRO A 60 -20.89 8.66 -1.86
N ASP A 61 -21.84 9.36 -2.48
CA ASP A 61 -21.82 9.64 -3.92
C ASP A 61 -20.82 10.76 -4.30
N ASP A 62 -20.38 11.56 -3.33
CA ASP A 62 -19.36 12.59 -3.52
C ASP A 62 -17.93 12.00 -3.41
N ALA A 63 -17.80 10.78 -2.87
CA ALA A 63 -16.51 10.16 -2.59
C ALA A 63 -15.74 9.78 -3.86
N GLY A 64 -14.46 10.15 -3.92
CA GLY A 64 -13.56 9.70 -4.96
C GLY A 64 -13.48 8.17 -5.00
N VAL A 65 -13.57 7.59 -6.21
CA VAL A 65 -13.40 6.14 -6.41
C VAL A 65 -12.44 5.89 -7.55
N VAL A 66 -11.37 5.13 -7.29
CA VAL A 66 -10.45 4.64 -8.32
C VAL A 66 -10.56 3.13 -8.41
N ARG A 67 -10.53 2.61 -9.65
CA ARG A 67 -10.54 1.17 -9.94
C ARG A 67 -9.30 0.81 -10.74
N PHE A 68 -8.48 -0.08 -10.20
CA PHE A 68 -7.32 -0.62 -10.89
C PHE A 68 -7.63 -2.03 -11.34
N TRP A 69 -7.56 -2.27 -12.65
CA TRP A 69 -7.62 -3.60 -13.22
C TRP A 69 -6.20 -4.10 -13.44
N ALA A 70 -5.87 -5.21 -12.80
CA ALA A 70 -4.53 -5.78 -12.82
C ALA A 70 -4.61 -7.30 -12.87
N THR A 71 -3.57 -7.92 -13.42
CA THR A 71 -3.44 -9.38 -13.39
C THR A 71 -3.25 -9.86 -11.95
N ARG A 72 -3.55 -11.14 -11.69
CA ARG A 72 -3.28 -11.75 -10.37
C ARG A 72 -1.80 -11.62 -9.96
N SER A 73 -0.88 -11.73 -10.92
CA SER A 73 0.55 -11.59 -10.65
C SER A 73 0.93 -10.16 -10.26
N GLN A 74 0.40 -9.14 -10.94
CA GLN A 74 0.63 -7.74 -10.56
C GLN A 74 0.10 -7.42 -9.16
N MET A 75 -1.07 -7.94 -8.79
CA MET A 75 -1.63 -7.74 -7.45
C MET A 75 -0.79 -8.43 -6.37
N ARG A 76 -0.26 -9.63 -6.66
CA ARG A 76 0.64 -10.34 -5.76
C ARG A 76 1.98 -9.63 -5.60
N ALA A 77 2.60 -9.21 -6.71
CA ALA A 77 3.81 -8.41 -6.71
C ALA A 77 3.65 -7.12 -5.87
N MET A 78 2.56 -6.37 -6.07
CA MET A 78 2.23 -5.18 -5.28
C MET A 78 2.06 -5.51 -3.79
N THR A 79 1.37 -6.61 -3.47
CA THR A 79 1.14 -7.03 -2.08
C THR A 79 2.46 -7.42 -1.40
N HIS A 80 3.30 -8.18 -2.09
CA HIS A 80 4.61 -8.61 -1.60
C HIS A 80 5.50 -7.41 -1.31
N TRP A 81 5.64 -6.47 -2.26
CA TRP A 81 6.37 -5.23 -2.04
C TRP A 81 5.77 -4.40 -0.89
N GLY A 82 4.44 -4.29 -0.83
CA GLY A 82 3.76 -3.56 0.25
C GLY A 82 4.04 -4.13 1.64
N GLN A 83 4.14 -5.46 1.76
CA GLN A 83 4.54 -6.13 2.99
C GLN A 83 5.98 -5.80 3.37
N GLU A 84 6.91 -5.82 2.40
CA GLU A 84 8.29 -5.40 2.65
C GLU A 84 8.36 -3.95 3.13
N VAL A 85 7.71 -3.03 2.43
CA VAL A 85 7.64 -1.60 2.81
C VAL A 85 7.07 -1.44 4.21
N ALA A 86 5.98 -2.12 4.55
CA ALA A 86 5.39 -2.08 5.89
C ALA A 86 6.32 -2.65 6.97
N SER A 87 7.14 -3.66 6.63
CA SER A 87 8.07 -4.30 7.54
C SER A 87 9.30 -3.46 7.89
N HIS A 88 9.67 -2.47 7.06
CA HIS A 88 10.81 -1.59 7.30
C HIS A 88 10.69 -0.76 8.59
N GLY A 89 9.50 -0.72 9.18
CA GLY A 89 9.26 -0.08 10.47
C GLY A 89 9.60 1.41 10.45
N ARG A 90 9.71 1.98 11.65
CA ARG A 90 10.21 3.35 11.81
C ARG A 90 11.73 3.33 11.78
N GLN A 91 12.35 4.32 11.15
CA GLN A 91 13.81 4.47 11.13
C GLN A 91 14.35 4.39 12.57
N ILE A 92 15.33 3.51 12.82
CA ILE A 92 15.92 3.36 14.14
C ILE A 92 16.88 4.52 14.41
N CYS A 93 16.82 5.11 15.61
CA CYS A 93 17.77 6.13 16.03
C CYS A 93 19.16 5.48 16.18
N PRO A 94 20.19 5.94 15.45
CA PRO A 94 21.52 5.32 15.51
C PRO A 94 22.23 5.50 16.85
N GLN A 95 21.67 6.31 17.76
CA GLN A 95 22.23 6.60 19.08
C GLN A 95 21.60 5.73 20.17
N CYS A 96 20.27 5.78 20.33
CA CYS A 96 19.58 5.03 21.38
C CYS A 96 19.06 3.65 20.96
N GLY A 97 18.93 3.37 19.66
CA GLY A 97 18.38 2.11 19.16
C GLY A 97 16.85 2.04 19.14
N GLU A 98 16.17 3.12 19.50
CA GLU A 98 14.70 3.20 19.51
C GLU A 98 14.13 3.68 18.16
N PRO A 99 12.92 3.24 17.78
CA PRO A 99 12.26 3.73 16.56
C PRO A 99 11.96 5.24 16.61
N MET A 100 12.21 5.94 15.51
CA MET A 100 11.99 7.39 15.40
C MET A 100 10.60 7.72 14.89
N ASP A 101 9.91 8.63 15.57
CA ASP A 101 8.61 9.12 15.13
C ASP A 101 8.74 10.05 13.92
N PRO A 102 7.84 9.97 12.92
CA PRO A 102 7.83 10.89 11.78
C PRO A 102 7.74 12.37 12.16
N ALA A 103 7.12 12.72 13.29
CA ALA A 103 7.03 14.10 13.79
C ALA A 103 8.29 14.58 14.54
N GLY A 104 9.33 13.74 14.63
CA GLY A 104 10.60 14.00 15.32
C GLY A 104 10.84 13.05 16.48
N HIS A 105 12.11 12.78 16.79
CA HIS A 105 12.50 11.81 17.82
C HIS A 105 13.18 12.46 19.03
N PHE A 106 12.69 12.14 20.23
CA PHE A 106 13.34 12.51 21.48
C PHE A 106 14.37 11.44 21.86
N CYS A 107 15.67 11.72 21.69
CA CYS A 107 16.72 10.76 22.03
C CYS A 107 17.15 10.91 23.50
N PRO A 108 16.91 9.90 24.39
CA PRO A 108 17.29 10.00 25.80
C PRO A 108 18.81 10.12 25.99
N LYS A 109 19.61 9.48 25.10
CA LYS A 109 21.09 9.53 25.16
C LYS A 109 21.69 10.90 24.80
N LYS A 110 20.90 11.83 24.24
CA LYS A 110 21.32 13.22 23.96
C LYS A 110 20.77 14.24 24.96
N ASN A 111 20.34 13.83 26.15
CA ASN A 111 19.64 14.72 27.10
C ASN A 111 18.41 15.41 26.46
N GLY A 112 17.76 14.76 25.49
CA GLY A 112 16.47 15.22 24.97
C GLY A 112 16.50 16.27 23.83
N HIS A 113 17.65 16.54 23.21
CA HIS A 113 17.68 17.36 22.00
C HIS A 113 16.97 16.66 20.84
N LYS A 114 15.95 17.32 20.29
CA LYS A 114 15.27 16.93 19.04
C LYS A 114 16.15 17.34 17.86
N HIS A 115 16.31 16.44 16.90
CA HIS A 115 16.72 16.76 15.53
C HIS A 115 15.58 16.39 14.60
#